data_AF-A0A9P0NSF7-F1
#
_entry.id   AF-A0A9P0NSF7-F1
#
_cell.length_a   1.000
_cell.length_b   1.000
_cell.length_c   1.000
_cell.angle_alpha   90.00
_cell.angle_beta   90.00
_cell.angle_gamma   90.00
#
_symmetry.space_group_name_H-M   'P 1'
#
loop_
_entity.id
_entity.type
_entity.pdbx_description
1 polymer ?
#
loop_
_entity_poly.entity_id
_entity_poly.type
_entity_poly.pdbx_seq_one_letter_code
_entity_poly.pdbx_strand_id
1 'polypeptide(L)'
;MDFSIKHPLQNCWTLWYYENDRSQSWEKNQKEIASFQFVEDFWSLYNHIKSASELKQGTDYSLFKKGIMPMWEDKANHRGGRWLLSLEKKQRANELDRYWLDILLCLIGEAFEHSNEICGAVVNIRQKGDKIGNIKIKYNICRAYSGS
;
A
#
# COMPACT_ATOMS: atom_id res chain seq x y z
N MET A 1 -1.46 -34.81 -2.18
CA MET A 1 -1.11 -33.50 -1.62
C MET A 1 -2.43 -32.81 -1.32
N ASP A 2 -2.61 -32.32 -0.09
CA ASP A 2 -3.83 -31.61 0.27
C ASP A 2 -3.73 -30.16 -0.24
N PHE A 3 -4.51 -29.85 -1.28
CA PHE A 3 -4.57 -28.50 -1.86
C PHE A 3 -5.44 -27.53 -1.02
N SER A 4 -5.96 -27.97 0.13
CA SER A 4 -6.76 -27.15 1.04
C SER A 4 -5.94 -26.39 2.09
N ILE A 5 -4.64 -26.67 2.22
CA ILE A 5 -3.78 -25.99 3.20
C ILE A 5 -3.37 -24.64 2.64
N LYS A 6 -3.81 -23.57 3.31
CA LYS A 6 -3.38 -22.19 3.01
C LYS A 6 -2.00 -21.90 3.60
N HIS A 7 -1.21 -21.10 2.90
CA HIS A 7 0.15 -20.74 3.32
C HIS A 7 0.12 -19.45 4.15
N PRO A 8 0.46 -19.49 5.45
CA PRO A 8 0.40 -18.31 6.31
C PRO A 8 1.48 -17.29 5.94
N LEU A 9 1.13 -16.02 6.02
CA LEU A 9 2.06 -14.90 5.96
C LEU A 9 2.63 -14.60 7.36
N GLN A 10 3.78 -13.93 7.41
CA GLN A 10 4.38 -13.50 8.68
C GLN A 10 3.50 -12.50 9.44
N ASN A 11 2.82 -11.62 8.71
CA ASN A 11 1.94 -10.59 9.24
C ASN A 11 0.55 -10.68 8.60
N CYS A 12 -0.48 -10.24 9.34
CA CYS A 12 -1.78 -9.94 8.75
C CYS A 12 -1.73 -8.54 8.14
N TRP A 13 -2.25 -8.40 6.92
CA TRP A 13 -2.24 -7.16 6.16
C TRP A 13 -3.66 -6.71 5.84
N THR A 14 -3.86 -5.40 5.80
CA THR A 14 -5.12 -4.75 5.45
C THR A 14 -4.91 -3.89 4.22
N LEU A 15 -5.70 -4.16 3.18
CA LEU A 15 -5.78 -3.33 1.98
C LEU A 15 -6.85 -2.26 2.18
N TRP A 16 -6.48 -1.02 1.90
CA TRP A 16 -7.32 0.15 2.00
C TRP A 16 -7.47 0.84 0.64
N TYR A 17 -8.63 1.46 0.44
CA TYR A 17 -8.93 2.33 -0.68
C TYR A 17 -9.25 3.73 -0.18
N TYR A 18 -8.62 4.73 -0.78
CA TYR A 18 -8.94 6.13 -0.56
C TYR A 18 -9.56 6.72 -1.82
N GLU A 19 -10.69 7.40 -1.69
CA GLU A 19 -11.21 8.28 -2.74
C GLU A 19 -11.56 9.65 -2.14
N ASN A 20 -11.01 10.71 -2.73
CA ASN A 20 -11.26 12.06 -2.26
C ASN A 20 -12.68 12.54 -2.59
N ASP A 21 -13.63 12.27 -1.71
CA ASP A 21 -14.94 12.92 -1.68
C ASP A 21 -14.87 14.18 -0.81
N ARG A 22 -15.03 15.34 -1.44
CA ARG A 22 -14.94 16.65 -0.77
C ARG A 22 -16.08 16.90 0.22
N SER A 23 -17.15 16.11 0.17
CA SER A 23 -18.27 16.22 1.10
C SER A 23 -18.03 15.49 2.43
N GLN A 24 -16.99 14.67 2.51
CA GLN A 24 -16.68 13.83 3.67
C GLN A 24 -15.34 14.21 4.31
N SER A 25 -15.17 13.85 5.58
CA SER A 25 -13.86 13.97 6.22
C SER A 25 -12.87 12.99 5.61
N TRP A 26 -11.57 13.29 5.75
CA TRP A 26 -10.51 12.45 5.18
C TRP A 26 -10.57 11.00 5.68
N GLU A 27 -10.90 10.81 6.96
CA GLU A 27 -10.99 9.49 7.58
C GLU A 27 -12.11 8.66 6.96
N LYS A 28 -13.25 9.28 6.61
CA LYS A 28 -14.37 8.61 5.95
C LYS A 28 -14.08 8.25 4.49
N ASN A 29 -13.16 8.99 3.87
CA ASN A 29 -12.67 8.71 2.52
C ASN A 29 -11.72 7.51 2.49
N GLN A 30 -11.16 7.12 3.64
CA GLN A 30 -10.32 5.93 3.80
C GLN A 30 -11.19 4.71 4.14
N LYS A 31 -11.31 3.78 3.20
CA LYS A 31 -12.14 2.57 3.34
C LYS A 31 -11.28 1.33 3.40
N GLU A 32 -11.51 0.48 4.39
CA GLU A 32 -10.95 -0.87 4.41
C GLU A 32 -11.62 -1.70 3.30
N ILE A 33 -10.82 -2.37 2.47
CA ILE A 33 -11.33 -3.31 1.47
C ILE A 33 -11.40 -4.70 2.09
N ALA A 34 -10.26 -5.21 2.56
CA ALA A 34 -10.16 -6.53 3.17
C ALA A 34 -8.86 -6.66 3.97
N SER A 35 -8.90 -7.54 4.97
CA SER A 35 -7.74 -8.00 5.72
C SER A 35 -7.45 -9.47 5.39
N PHE A 36 -6.18 -9.84 5.24
CA PHE A 36 -5.74 -11.20 4.91
C PHE A 36 -4.48 -11.60 5.67
N GLN A 37 -4.28 -12.91 5.86
CA GLN A 37 -3.10 -13.47 6.55
C GLN A 37 -2.52 -14.70 5.85
N PHE A 38 -3.01 -15.01 4.64
CA PHE A 38 -2.58 -16.16 3.84
C PHE A 38 -2.24 -15.71 2.42
N VAL A 39 -1.31 -16.41 1.78
CA VAL A 39 -0.87 -16.12 0.40
C VAL A 39 -2.04 -16.25 -0.59
N GLU A 40 -2.89 -17.26 -0.41
CA GLU A 40 -4.05 -17.51 -1.28
C GLU A 40 -5.08 -16.38 -1.17
N ASP A 41 -5.27 -15.84 0.03
CA ASP A 41 -6.22 -14.73 0.26
C ASP A 41 -5.68 -13.43 -0.34
N PHE A 42 -4.36 -13.21 -0.30
CA PHE A 42 -3.73 -12.11 -1.01
C PHE A 42 -4.00 -12.20 -2.53
N TRP A 43 -3.70 -13.33 -3.15
CA TRP A 43 -3.89 -13.50 -4.59
C TRP A 43 -5.36 -13.48 -4.99
N SER A 44 -6.23 -14.06 -4.17
CA SER A 44 -7.68 -13.98 -4.39
C SER A 44 -8.13 -12.53 -4.35
N LEU A 45 -7.75 -11.74 -3.34
CA LEU A 45 -8.07 -10.32 -3.30
C LEU A 45 -7.50 -9.55 -4.49
N TYR A 46 -6.21 -9.70 -4.77
CA TYR A 46 -5.52 -8.95 -5.83
C TYR A 46 -6.13 -9.19 -7.21
N ASN A 47 -6.54 -10.43 -7.50
CA ASN A 47 -7.15 -10.79 -8.78
C ASN A 47 -8.61 -10.34 -8.93
N HIS A 48 -9.28 -9.92 -7.85
CA HIS A 48 -10.69 -9.48 -7.87
C HIS A 48 -10.85 -7.95 -7.71
N ILE A 49 -9.76 -7.22 -7.49
CA ILE A 49 -9.78 -5.75 -7.45
C ILE A 49 -9.26 -5.16 -8.77
N LYS A 50 -9.62 -3.89 -9.02
CA LYS A 50 -9.03 -3.14 -10.14
C LYS A 50 -7.53 -2.97 -9.94
N SER A 51 -6.78 -2.98 -11.03
CA SER A 51 -5.34 -2.68 -10.97
C SER A 51 -5.10 -1.24 -10.55
N ALA A 52 -3.88 -0.93 -10.10
CA ALA A 52 -3.54 0.43 -9.68
C ALA A 52 -3.62 1.42 -10.85
N SER A 53 -3.31 1.00 -12.07
CA SER A 53 -3.36 1.82 -13.27
C SER A 53 -4.79 2.18 -13.71
N GLU A 54 -5.76 1.30 -13.44
CA GLU A 54 -7.20 1.46 -13.73
C GLU A 54 -7.94 2.36 -12.74
N LEU A 55 -7.30 2.68 -11.62
CA LEU A 55 -7.87 3.57 -10.62
C LEU A 55 -8.09 4.99 -11.16
N LYS A 56 -9.19 5.59 -10.70
CA LYS A 56 -9.54 6.97 -10.97
C LYS A 56 -8.47 7.90 -10.38
N GLN A 57 -8.30 9.05 -11.02
CA GLN A 57 -7.36 10.05 -10.49
C GLN A 57 -7.87 10.62 -9.17
N GLY A 58 -6.94 10.84 -8.24
CA GLY A 58 -7.26 11.29 -6.89
C GLY A 58 -7.59 10.15 -5.91
N THR A 59 -7.48 8.89 -6.33
CA THR A 59 -7.66 7.72 -5.47
C THR A 59 -6.33 7.06 -5.14
N ASP A 60 -6.31 6.30 -4.05
CA ASP A 60 -5.14 5.59 -3.56
C ASP A 60 -5.48 4.14 -3.18
N TYR A 61 -4.52 3.25 -3.34
CA TYR A 61 -4.49 2.00 -2.57
C TYR A 61 -3.41 2.08 -1.51
N SER A 62 -3.63 1.39 -0.39
CA SER A 62 -2.65 1.28 0.68
C SER A 62 -2.68 -0.12 1.28
N LEU A 63 -1.55 -0.80 1.40
CA LEU A 63 -1.44 -2.07 2.11
C LEU A 63 -0.64 -1.86 3.39
N PHE A 64 -1.25 -2.05 4.55
CA PHE A 64 -0.62 -1.82 5.85
C PHE A 64 -0.76 -3.05 6.74
N LYS A 65 0.16 -3.24 7.68
CA LYS A 65 0.01 -4.28 8.70
C LYS A 65 -1.30 -4.03 9.47
N LYS A 66 -2.02 -5.10 9.80
CA LYS A 66 -3.32 -5.02 10.46
C LYS A 66 -3.20 -4.23 11.77
N GLY A 67 -4.12 -3.29 11.95
CA GLY A 67 -4.13 -2.38 13.10
C GLY A 67 -3.33 -1.10 12.93
N ILE A 68 -2.61 -0.92 11.81
CA ILE A 68 -1.97 0.34 11.44
C ILE A 68 -2.80 1.03 10.37
N MET A 69 -3.27 2.25 10.66
CA MET A 69 -3.97 3.06 9.68
C MET A 69 -2.99 3.72 8.71
N PRO A 70 -3.33 3.87 7.42
CA PRO A 70 -2.49 4.54 6.41
C PRO A 70 -2.51 6.08 6.56
N MET A 71 -2.31 6.58 7.78
CA MET A 71 -2.33 8.00 8.15
C MET A 71 -1.11 8.37 8.99
N TRP A 72 -0.70 9.64 8.97
CA TRP A 72 0.53 10.06 9.67
C TRP A 72 0.31 10.19 11.18
N GLU A 73 -0.93 10.38 11.60
CA GLU A 73 -1.38 10.47 12.99
C GLU A 73 -1.35 9.11 13.70
N ASP A 74 -1.30 8.00 12.95
CA ASP A 74 -1.18 6.67 13.53
C ASP A 74 0.13 6.58 14.33
N LYS A 75 0.05 6.03 15.54
CA LYS A 75 1.21 5.91 16.45
C LYS A 75 2.34 5.09 15.85
N ALA A 76 2.08 4.15 14.96
CA ALA A 76 3.15 3.45 14.27
C ALA A 76 3.87 4.40 13.29
N ASN A 77 3.13 5.22 12.56
CA ASN A 77 3.67 6.06 11.48
C ASN A 77 4.28 7.41 11.95
N HIS A 78 3.84 7.97 13.09
CA HIS A 78 4.14 9.37 13.46
C HIS A 78 5.63 9.72 13.62
N ARG A 79 6.49 8.74 13.96
CA ARG A 79 7.96 8.90 14.06
C ARG A 79 8.71 8.33 12.87
N GLY A 80 7.96 7.89 11.85
CA GLY A 80 8.53 7.21 10.71
C GLY A 80 9.02 8.14 9.62
N GLY A 81 9.68 7.55 8.64
CA GLY A 81 10.02 8.17 7.36
C GLY A 81 9.33 7.49 6.21
N ARG A 82 9.40 8.07 5.01
CA ARG A 82 8.93 7.41 3.79
C ARG A 82 9.94 7.47 2.66
N TRP A 83 10.11 6.34 1.97
CA TRP A 83 10.78 6.30 0.67
C TRP A 83 9.78 6.59 -0.42
N LEU A 84 10.15 7.37 -1.43
CA LEU A 84 9.23 7.84 -2.46
C LEU A 84 9.78 7.56 -3.85
N LEU A 85 9.15 6.60 -4.55
CA LEU A 85 9.33 6.40 -5.99
C LEU A 85 8.30 7.24 -6.74
N SER A 86 8.75 8.07 -7.69
CA SER A 86 7.87 8.83 -8.60
C SER A 86 7.92 8.26 -10.00
N LEU A 87 6.76 7.91 -10.56
CA LEU A 87 6.65 7.49 -11.96
C LEU A 87 6.09 8.60 -12.84
N GLU A 88 6.68 8.79 -14.01
CA GLU A 88 6.15 9.67 -15.05
C GLU A 88 4.91 9.07 -15.72
N LYS A 89 4.11 9.90 -16.39
CA LYS A 89 2.88 9.46 -17.10
C LYS A 89 3.15 8.37 -18.15
N LYS A 90 4.28 8.43 -18.85
CA LYS A 90 4.65 7.42 -19.86
C LYS A 90 4.97 6.07 -19.21
N GLN A 91 5.62 6.10 -18.04
CA GLN A 91 5.94 4.91 -17.26
C GLN A 91 4.68 4.31 -16.61
N ARG A 92 3.70 5.14 -16.21
CA ARG A 92 2.45 4.67 -15.60
C ARG A 92 1.77 3.54 -16.40
N ALA A 93 1.67 3.69 -17.72
CA ALA A 93 0.92 2.75 -18.55
C ALA A 93 1.52 1.33 -18.54
N ASN A 94 2.83 1.21 -18.36
CA ASN A 94 3.55 -0.06 -18.52
C ASN A 94 4.14 -0.58 -17.20
N GLU A 95 4.49 0.31 -16.27
CA GLU A 95 5.31 -0.02 -15.10
C GLU A 95 4.57 0.04 -13.77
N LEU A 96 3.45 0.78 -13.69
CA LEU A 96 2.77 1.02 -12.41
C LEU A 96 2.30 -0.27 -11.75
N ASP A 97 1.56 -1.09 -12.49
CA ASP A 97 0.96 -2.31 -11.91
C ASP A 97 2.05 -3.32 -11.54
N ARG A 98 3.12 -3.40 -12.34
CA ARG A 98 4.30 -4.21 -12.07
C ARG A 98 4.99 -3.76 -10.78
N TYR A 99 5.36 -2.49 -10.69
CA TYR A 99 6.01 -1.97 -9.49
C TYR A 99 5.12 -2.12 -8.26
N TRP A 100 3.83 -1.82 -8.38
CA TRP A 100 2.91 -1.99 -7.27
C TRP A 100 2.83 -3.45 -6.81
N LEU A 101 2.75 -4.42 -7.73
CA LEU A 101 2.77 -5.84 -7.38
C LEU A 101 4.09 -6.26 -6.74
N ASP A 102 5.25 -5.95 -7.34
CA ASP A 102 6.58 -6.29 -6.82
C ASP A 102 6.72 -5.84 -5.36
N ILE A 103 6.19 -4.66 -5.09
CA ILE A 103 6.15 -4.03 -3.78
C ILE A 103 5.29 -4.78 -2.78
N LEU A 104 4.08 -5.21 -3.19
CA LEU A 104 3.19 -5.96 -2.32
C LEU A 104 3.82 -7.31 -2.00
N LEU A 105 4.46 -7.95 -2.99
CA LEU A 105 5.19 -9.19 -2.81
C LEU A 105 6.37 -9.02 -1.84
N CYS A 106 7.17 -7.95 -1.98
CA CYS A 106 8.24 -7.64 -1.04
C CYS A 106 7.73 -7.42 0.39
N LEU A 107 6.55 -6.79 0.56
CA LEU A 107 5.93 -6.59 1.86
C LEU A 107 5.47 -7.91 2.47
N ILE A 108 4.56 -8.63 1.81
CA ILE A 108 3.95 -9.84 2.38
C ILE A 108 4.96 -10.98 2.51
N GLY A 109 6.02 -10.98 1.69
CA GLY A 109 7.12 -11.92 1.76
C GLY A 109 8.26 -11.50 2.69
N GLU A 110 8.16 -10.35 3.37
CA GLU A 110 9.17 -9.83 4.30
C GLU A 110 10.58 -9.74 3.68
N ALA A 111 10.66 -9.30 2.42
CA ALA A 111 11.89 -9.33 1.63
C ALA A 111 12.93 -8.24 1.99
N PHE A 112 12.61 -7.35 2.94
CA PHE A 112 13.52 -6.29 3.38
C PHE A 112 14.29 -6.70 4.65
N GLU A 113 15.54 -6.26 4.77
CA GLU A 113 16.40 -6.56 5.94
C GLU A 113 15.77 -6.13 7.29
N HIS A 114 15.00 -5.04 7.30
CA HIS A 114 14.29 -4.53 8.47
C HIS A 114 12.77 -4.52 8.27
N SER A 115 12.20 -5.63 7.77
CA SER A 115 10.76 -5.72 7.45
C SER A 115 9.83 -5.49 8.66
N ASN A 116 10.31 -5.74 9.88
CA ASN A 116 9.59 -5.42 11.12
C ASN A 116 9.35 -3.90 11.29
N GLU A 117 10.26 -3.05 10.82
CA GLU A 117 10.13 -1.59 10.89
C GLU A 117 9.19 -1.04 9.80
N ILE A 118 8.85 -1.84 8.79
CA ILE A 118 7.97 -1.41 7.71
C ILE A 118 6.51 -1.51 8.16
N CYS A 119 5.81 -0.39 8.07
CA CYS A 119 4.43 -0.27 8.51
C CYS A 119 3.43 -0.53 7.36
N GLY A 120 3.79 -0.22 6.11
CA GLY A 120 2.95 -0.48 4.93
C GLY A 120 3.43 0.24 3.67
N ALA A 121 2.64 0.13 2.59
CA ALA A 121 2.85 0.79 1.31
C ALA A 121 1.62 1.59 0.85
N VAL A 122 1.83 2.69 0.12
CA VAL A 122 0.76 3.46 -0.53
C VAL A 122 1.11 3.68 -2.00
N VAL A 123 0.14 3.50 -2.90
CA VAL A 123 0.22 3.95 -4.30
C VAL A 123 -0.77 5.09 -4.53
N ASN A 124 -0.26 6.25 -4.96
CA ASN A 124 -1.08 7.44 -5.19
C ASN A 124 -1.32 7.72 -6.67
N ILE A 125 -2.57 7.81 -7.11
CA ILE A 125 -2.91 8.14 -8.51
C ILE A 125 -3.20 9.63 -8.63
N ARG A 126 -2.30 10.40 -9.26
CA ARG A 126 -2.44 11.87 -9.39
C ARG A 126 -2.27 12.36 -10.82
N GLN A 127 -2.92 13.49 -11.10
CA GLN A 127 -2.88 14.24 -12.36
C GLN A 127 -2.49 15.67 -11.96
N LYS A 128 -1.37 16.24 -12.43
CA LYS A 128 -1.15 17.68 -12.21
C LYS A 128 -0.48 18.30 -13.44
N GLY A 129 -1.22 19.24 -14.05
CA GLY A 129 -0.81 20.39 -14.87
C GLY A 129 0.32 20.21 -15.91
N ASP A 130 0.00 20.51 -17.16
CA ASP A 130 0.87 20.61 -18.35
C ASP A 130 2.16 19.78 -18.29
N LYS A 131 1.96 18.48 -18.55
CA LYS A 131 3.00 17.44 -18.60
C LYS A 131 3.67 17.21 -17.24
N ILE A 132 3.09 16.33 -16.40
CA ILE A 132 3.75 15.19 -15.72
C ILE A 132 2.72 14.54 -14.76
N GLY A 133 2.40 13.26 -14.99
CA GLY A 133 1.74 12.43 -13.98
C GLY A 133 2.79 12.00 -12.95
N ASN A 134 2.49 12.12 -11.65
CA ASN A 134 3.35 11.68 -10.56
C ASN A 134 2.59 10.62 -9.75
N ILE A 135 3.06 9.37 -9.79
CA ILE A 135 2.61 8.34 -8.84
C ILE A 135 3.62 8.24 -7.73
N LYS A 136 3.19 8.36 -6.48
CA LYS A 136 4.07 8.22 -5.31
C LYS A 136 3.85 6.85 -4.72
N ILE A 137 4.93 6.08 -4.62
CA ILE A 137 4.94 4.86 -3.83
C ILE A 137 5.64 5.15 -2.51
N LYS A 138 4.95 4.97 -1.37
CA LYS A 138 5.47 5.28 -0.04
C LYS A 138 5.57 4.03 0.82
N TYR A 139 6.72 3.77 1.45
CA TYR A 139 6.82 2.80 2.56
C TYR A 139 7.18 3.50 3.84
N ASN A 140 6.43 3.26 4.90
CA ASN A 140 6.71 3.86 6.21
C ASN A 140 7.71 3.00 6.99
N ILE A 141 8.86 3.56 7.34
CA ILE A 141 9.83 2.94 8.27
C ILE A 141 9.65 3.59 9.62
N CYS A 142 9.27 2.80 10.62
CA CYS A 142 8.96 3.23 11.96
C CYS A 142 10.23 3.10 12.82
N ARG A 143 11.13 4.12 12.78
CA ARG A 143 12.36 4.10 13.60
C ARG A 143 12.00 4.46 15.04
N ALA A 144 11.99 3.46 15.93
CA ALA A 144 11.98 3.72 17.35
C ALA A 144 13.36 4.28 17.74
N TYR A 145 13.45 5.58 18.03
CA TYR A 145 14.61 6.12 18.74
C TYR A 145 14.65 5.48 20.13
N SER A 146 15.53 4.49 20.32
CA SER A 146 16.05 4.16 21.65
C SER A 146 17.04 5.26 22.01
N GLY A 147 16.63 6.13 22.93
CA GLY A 147 17.53 7.09 23.55
C GLY A 147 18.65 6.36 24.29
N SER A 148 19.87 6.85 24.08
CA SER A 148 21.02 6.69 24.96
C SER A 148 21.62 8.06 25.15
#